data_AF-A0AA43BV03-F1
#
_entry.id   AF-A0AA43BV03-F1
#
_cell.length_a   1.000
_cell.length_b   1.000
_cell.length_c   1.000
_cell.angle_alpha   90.00
_cell.angle_beta   90.00
_cell.angle_gamma   90.00
#
_symmetry.space_group_name_H-M   'P 1'
#
loop_
_entity.id
_entity.type
_entity.pdbx_description
1 polymer ?
#
loop_
_entity_poly.entity_id
_entity_poly.type
_entity_poly.pdbx_seq_one_letter_code
_entity_poly.pdbx_strand_id
1 'polypeptide(L)'
;MRKLGFMLVPLLFVTCTETGTQLTDPGDAPLFKKQGAGGSNGPYEVGFTSFVIHDATRDDRPIPIYVWYPADPAGIDETTPKALYPLDPFFGDLPVATSGDFELYGLYGAYQEPTPASNGAFPLVMFSPGWGAAAYDHTYVGTSLAQHGFVVAVVTHFGDGTTANPNEPFDHLAVASFNRPRDVSAALDAVVALDLLSGVIDQSMIVASGWSLGGYASMVLAAGDDLVCDLIDPIFEPIPSWTCAPSFPDARIKMIIPLDGSNQLLHFQELARVKVPAMGMGQEWSTAGSWQARQHAAFLGHPSYRVDVNRSIHLSFANICESVQVLRDHGIIDDDLVAFYLDLICGPDLIPSYEIHRLVTKYMLAMLTHQQNILTPGQAITREPDIEVFVTEKRNPHSIDEEWPDVFTYHMHQPGKATSKAQKTLTATAEKDPTGRPPVERVGIPWRWQY
;
A
#
# COMPACT_ATOMS: atom_id res chain seq x y z
N MET A 1 12.42 38.77 -4.68
CA MET A 1 11.14 38.03 -4.71
C MET A 1 11.26 36.97 -5.80
N ARG A 2 11.87 35.83 -5.47
CA ARG A 2 11.94 34.65 -6.35
C ARG A 2 10.81 33.73 -5.89
N LYS A 3 9.90 33.38 -6.81
CA LYS A 3 8.85 32.37 -6.56
C LYS A 3 9.55 31.03 -6.29
N LEU A 4 9.38 30.50 -5.08
CA LEU A 4 9.73 29.12 -4.74
C LEU A 4 8.81 28.20 -5.55
N GLY A 5 9.39 27.33 -6.37
CA GLY A 5 8.67 26.20 -6.94
C GLY A 5 8.63 25.10 -5.88
N PHE A 6 7.44 24.80 -5.37
CA PHE A 6 7.22 23.69 -4.46
C PHE A 6 7.30 22.38 -5.26
N MET A 7 8.25 21.52 -4.89
CA MET A 7 8.30 20.11 -5.30
C MET A 7 7.70 19.31 -4.13
N LEU A 8 6.38 19.19 -4.11
CA LEU A 8 5.70 18.12 -3.39
C LEU A 8 5.21 17.13 -4.44
N VAL A 9 5.86 15.96 -4.46
CA VAL A 9 5.59 14.81 -5.33
C VAL A 9 5.62 15.12 -6.83
N PRO A 10 6.57 14.59 -7.62
CA PRO A 10 6.37 14.51 -9.07
C PRO A 10 5.40 13.35 -9.36
N LEU A 11 4.14 13.50 -8.95
CA LEU A 11 3.04 12.79 -9.59
C LEU A 11 2.76 13.61 -10.86
N LEU A 12 3.48 13.25 -11.93
CA LEU A 12 3.08 13.41 -13.33
C LEU A 12 2.32 14.70 -13.68
N PHE A 13 3.01 15.62 -14.36
CA PHE A 13 2.36 16.74 -15.07
C PHE A 13 1.26 16.22 -16.01
N VAL A 14 0.01 16.47 -15.66
CA VAL A 14 -1.12 16.44 -16.62
C VAL A 14 -1.39 17.88 -17.02
N THR A 15 -1.07 18.23 -18.27
CA THR A 15 -1.56 19.48 -18.86
C THR A 15 -2.98 19.22 -19.39
N CYS A 16 -3.96 19.92 -18.81
CA CYS A 16 -5.34 19.89 -19.27
C CYS A 16 -5.48 20.67 -20.59
N THR A 17 -5.96 20.03 -21.65
CA THR A 17 -6.63 20.75 -22.74
C THR A 17 -8.14 20.66 -22.51
N GLU A 18 -8.76 21.82 -22.34
CA GLU A 18 -10.21 21.99 -22.15
C GLU A 18 -11.02 21.24 -23.22
N THR A 19 -11.93 20.38 -22.76
CA THR A 19 -13.26 20.27 -23.37
C THR A 19 -14.26 20.06 -22.26
N GLY A 20 -14.98 21.13 -21.93
CA GLY A 20 -16.02 21.11 -20.91
C GLY A 20 -17.17 20.17 -21.29
N THR A 21 -17.58 19.37 -20.33
CA THR A 21 -18.95 18.87 -20.25
C THR A 21 -19.47 19.21 -18.86
N GLN A 22 -20.62 19.89 -18.81
CA GLN A 22 -21.26 20.33 -17.57
C GLN A 22 -21.60 19.10 -16.72
N LEU A 23 -21.04 19.07 -15.51
CA LEU A 23 -21.37 18.10 -14.47
C LEU A 23 -22.73 18.46 -13.87
N THR A 24 -23.61 17.47 -13.81
CA THR A 24 -24.84 17.51 -13.01
C THR A 24 -24.50 17.32 -11.54
N ASP A 25 -25.16 18.10 -10.68
CA ASP A 25 -25.02 18.16 -9.23
C ASP A 25 -25.14 16.77 -8.55
N PRO A 26 -24.07 16.20 -7.95
CA PRO A 26 -24.11 14.95 -7.22
C PRO A 26 -24.33 15.18 -5.71
N GLY A 27 -25.23 14.39 -5.11
CA GLY A 27 -25.71 14.56 -3.74
C GLY A 27 -24.68 14.49 -2.61
N ASP A 28 -25.06 15.08 -1.48
CA ASP A 28 -24.33 15.45 -0.24
C ASP A 28 -23.62 14.32 0.56
N ALA A 29 -22.93 13.34 -0.05
CA ALA A 29 -22.14 12.38 0.72
C ALA A 29 -20.87 13.05 1.28
N PRO A 30 -20.60 13.03 2.60
CA PRO A 30 -19.43 13.70 3.16
C PRO A 30 -18.14 12.94 2.81
N LEU A 31 -17.11 13.70 2.42
CA LEU A 31 -15.75 13.19 2.13
C LEU A 31 -15.14 12.47 3.33
N PHE A 32 -15.32 13.02 4.53
CA PHE A 32 -14.80 12.48 5.77
C PHE A 32 -15.92 12.02 6.70
N LYS A 33 -15.74 10.83 7.28
CA LYS A 33 -16.51 10.34 8.41
C LYS A 33 -15.54 9.73 9.41
N LYS A 34 -15.85 9.83 10.71
CA LYS A 34 -15.10 9.11 11.73
C LYS A 34 -15.07 7.62 11.40
N GLN A 35 -13.87 7.04 11.34
CA GLN A 35 -13.69 5.61 11.30
C GLN A 35 -14.43 4.97 12.49
N GLY A 36 -15.11 3.86 12.25
CA GLY A 36 -16.06 3.26 13.20
C GLY A 36 -17.51 3.71 13.02
N ALA A 37 -17.81 4.67 12.13
CA ALA A 37 -19.18 4.96 11.67
C ALA A 37 -19.70 3.82 10.76
N GLY A 38 -19.99 2.65 11.34
CA GLY A 38 -20.47 1.44 10.65
C GLY A 38 -19.59 0.20 10.77
N GLY A 39 -18.41 0.31 11.43
CA GLY A 39 -17.53 -0.82 11.78
C GLY A 39 -17.38 -0.93 13.30
N SER A 40 -17.16 -2.14 13.83
CA SER A 40 -16.87 -2.31 15.26
C SER A 40 -15.46 -1.84 15.57
N ASN A 41 -15.30 -0.94 16.56
CA ASN A 41 -13.99 -0.66 17.13
C ASN A 41 -13.42 -1.96 17.74
N GLY A 42 -12.11 -2.16 17.58
CA GLY A 42 -11.42 -3.27 18.23
C GLY A 42 -11.32 -3.07 19.76
N PRO A 43 -10.93 -4.10 20.52
CA PRO A 43 -10.94 -4.04 21.99
C PRO A 43 -9.79 -3.24 22.61
N TYR A 44 -8.81 -2.79 21.80
CA TYR A 44 -7.63 -2.07 22.27
C TYR A 44 -7.71 -0.60 21.90
N GLU A 45 -7.08 0.23 22.74
CA GLU A 45 -6.63 1.55 22.31
C GLU A 45 -5.33 1.40 21.50
N VAL A 46 -4.87 2.49 20.87
CA VAL A 46 -3.67 2.45 20.02
C VAL A 46 -2.52 3.19 20.67
N GLY A 47 -1.43 2.48 20.92
CA GLY A 47 -0.13 3.08 21.22
C GLY A 47 0.66 3.33 19.96
N PHE A 48 1.54 4.33 20.01
CA PHE A 48 2.43 4.70 18.93
C PHE A 48 3.83 5.03 19.45
N THR A 49 4.85 4.66 18.68
CA THR A 49 6.21 5.19 18.79
C THR A 49 6.81 5.34 17.40
N SER A 50 7.86 6.15 17.27
CA SER A 50 8.64 6.26 16.05
C SER A 50 10.11 6.46 16.37
N PHE A 51 10.96 5.95 15.47
CA PHE A 51 12.41 6.07 15.59
C PHE A 51 13.06 5.92 14.22
N VAL A 52 14.33 6.30 14.12
CA VAL A 52 15.14 6.17 12.90
C VAL A 52 16.31 5.26 13.21
N ILE A 53 16.47 4.19 12.42
CA ILE A 53 17.70 3.40 12.43
C ILE A 53 18.60 3.80 11.27
N HIS A 54 19.89 3.53 11.40
CA HIS A 54 20.86 3.77 10.33
C HIS A 54 21.52 2.45 9.94
N ASP A 55 21.41 2.11 8.65
CA ASP A 55 22.08 0.93 8.09
C ASP A 55 23.50 1.29 7.67
N ALA A 56 24.45 1.07 8.58
CA ALA A 56 25.87 1.33 8.38
C ALA A 56 26.48 0.50 7.22
N THR A 57 25.81 -0.55 6.74
CA THR A 57 26.28 -1.35 5.60
C THR A 57 25.90 -0.77 4.24
N ARG A 58 25.02 0.24 4.22
CA ARG A 58 24.50 0.90 3.02
C ARG A 58 24.64 2.42 3.15
N ASP A 59 25.87 2.88 3.33
CA ASP A 59 26.22 4.30 3.43
C ASP A 59 25.45 5.05 4.53
N ASP A 60 25.27 4.41 5.68
CA ASP A 60 24.56 4.96 6.85
C ASP A 60 23.10 5.36 6.55
N ARG A 61 22.46 4.64 5.61
CA ARG A 61 21.11 4.92 5.12
C ARG A 61 20.11 5.03 6.28
N PRO A 62 19.40 6.17 6.43
CA PRO A 62 18.38 6.34 7.46
C PRO A 62 17.11 5.59 7.07
N ILE A 63 16.51 4.91 8.05
CA ILE A 63 15.25 4.18 7.91
C ILE A 63 14.33 4.58 9.07
N PRO A 64 13.49 5.61 8.87
CA PRO A 64 12.42 5.96 9.79
C PRO A 64 11.33 4.89 9.83
N ILE A 65 10.86 4.61 11.04
CA ILE A 65 9.87 3.57 11.32
C ILE A 65 8.81 4.14 12.23
N TYR A 66 7.56 4.02 11.82
CA TYR A 66 6.38 4.31 12.63
C TYR A 66 5.80 3.00 13.13
N VAL A 67 5.55 2.88 14.42
CA VAL A 67 5.02 1.65 15.02
C VAL A 67 3.76 1.94 15.79
N TRP A 68 2.63 1.39 15.32
CA TRP A 68 1.37 1.33 16.07
C TRP A 68 1.23 -0.04 16.71
N TYR A 69 0.72 -0.09 17.93
CA TYR A 69 0.56 -1.33 18.67
C TYR A 69 -0.67 -1.30 19.59
N PRO A 70 -1.20 -2.47 19.98
CA PRO A 70 -2.33 -2.54 20.90
C PRO A 70 -1.92 -2.04 22.28
N ALA A 71 -2.64 -1.06 22.81
CA ALA A 71 -2.45 -0.52 24.15
C ALA A 71 -3.62 -0.90 25.06
N ASP A 72 -3.34 -1.04 26.35
CA ASP A 72 -4.38 -1.32 27.35
C ASP A 72 -5.26 -0.06 27.55
N PRO A 73 -6.56 -0.11 27.25
CA PRO A 73 -7.46 1.02 27.48
C PRO A 73 -7.47 1.51 28.92
N ALA A 74 -7.20 0.64 29.90
CA ALA A 74 -7.19 1.00 31.32
C ALA A 74 -6.02 1.94 31.68
N GLY A 75 -4.97 1.98 30.87
CA GLY A 75 -3.79 2.83 31.05
C GLY A 75 -3.89 4.18 30.34
N ILE A 76 -5.02 4.49 29.70
CA ILE A 76 -5.19 5.68 28.87
C ILE A 76 -6.33 6.53 29.44
N ASP A 77 -6.05 7.83 29.59
CA ASP A 77 -7.00 8.83 30.04
C ASP A 77 -6.86 10.14 29.26
N GLU A 78 -7.65 11.15 29.63
CA GLU A 78 -7.64 12.46 28.96
C GLU A 78 -6.30 13.22 29.05
N THR A 79 -5.40 12.81 29.96
CA THR A 79 -4.07 13.40 30.14
C THR A 79 -2.99 12.69 29.33
N THR A 80 -3.31 11.53 28.78
CA THR A 80 -2.37 10.72 28.00
C THR A 80 -2.04 11.46 26.68
N PRO A 81 -0.75 11.74 26.40
CA PRO A 81 -0.37 12.48 25.21
C PRO A 81 -0.80 11.77 23.92
N LYS A 82 -1.32 12.53 22.97
CA LYS A 82 -1.57 12.04 21.61
C LYS A 82 -0.25 11.70 20.93
N ALA A 83 -0.28 10.69 20.05
CA ALA A 83 0.89 10.29 19.28
C ALA A 83 1.42 11.45 18.44
N LEU A 84 2.75 11.53 18.33
CA LEU A 84 3.46 12.53 17.56
C LEU A 84 3.95 11.92 16.24
N TYR A 85 3.59 12.51 15.11
CA TYR A 85 3.93 12.04 13.77
C TYR A 85 4.90 13.03 13.09
N PRO A 86 6.22 12.81 13.16
CA PRO A 86 7.22 13.58 12.40
C PRO A 86 6.95 13.63 10.89
N LEU A 87 6.59 14.80 10.35
CA LEU A 87 6.32 14.92 8.90
C LEU A 87 7.61 14.92 8.05
N ASP A 88 8.76 15.11 8.69
CA ASP A 88 10.10 14.97 8.10
C ASP A 88 11.03 14.24 9.07
N PRO A 89 10.98 12.91 9.11
CA PRO A 89 11.81 12.13 10.02
C PRO A 89 13.28 12.03 9.57
N PHE A 90 13.64 12.49 8.37
CA PHE A 90 15.00 12.43 7.86
C PHE A 90 15.84 13.63 8.28
N PHE A 91 15.27 14.83 8.17
CA PHE A 91 15.99 16.08 8.43
C PHE A 91 15.45 16.85 9.63
N GLY A 92 14.17 16.65 9.99
CA GLY A 92 13.53 17.36 11.09
C GLY A 92 13.26 18.84 10.79
N ASP A 93 13.23 19.22 9.51
CA ASP A 93 13.01 20.61 9.09
C ASP A 93 11.51 20.97 9.04
N LEU A 94 10.62 19.96 8.94
CA LEU A 94 9.17 20.15 8.94
C LEU A 94 8.55 19.98 10.34
N PRO A 95 7.36 20.57 10.58
CA PRO A 95 6.61 20.37 11.80
C PRO A 95 6.31 18.89 12.12
N VAL A 96 6.03 18.64 13.40
CA VAL A 96 5.50 17.36 13.87
C VAL A 96 3.98 17.50 13.98
N ALA A 97 3.24 16.67 13.26
CA ALA A 97 1.79 16.54 13.43
C ALA A 97 1.47 15.69 14.66
N THR A 98 0.25 15.77 15.15
CA THR A 98 -0.27 14.88 16.19
C THR A 98 -1.32 13.95 15.61
N SER A 99 -1.59 12.83 16.29
CA SER A 99 -2.76 12.00 15.96
C SER A 99 -4.07 12.79 15.98
N GLY A 100 -4.16 13.83 16.81
CA GLY A 100 -5.33 14.71 16.86
C GLY A 100 -5.58 15.41 15.52
N ASP A 101 -4.53 15.76 14.77
CA ASP A 101 -4.65 16.44 13.48
C ASP A 101 -5.29 15.53 12.43
N PHE A 102 -4.96 14.23 12.46
CA PHE A 102 -5.56 13.22 11.58
C PHE A 102 -6.98 12.80 12.03
N GLU A 103 -7.25 12.83 13.34
CA GLU A 103 -8.59 12.55 13.90
C GLU A 103 -9.64 13.58 13.43
N LEU A 104 -9.24 14.83 13.14
CA LEU A 104 -10.13 15.86 12.56
C LEU A 104 -10.71 15.43 11.21
N TYR A 105 -9.96 14.63 10.46
CA TYR A 105 -10.33 14.11 9.15
C TYR A 105 -10.86 12.67 9.21
N GLY A 106 -11.17 12.20 10.42
CA GLY A 106 -11.91 10.96 10.66
C GLY A 106 -11.06 9.71 10.81
N LEU A 107 -9.73 9.80 10.85
CA LEU A 107 -8.88 8.64 11.17
C LEU A 107 -8.94 8.30 12.67
N TYR A 108 -8.68 7.04 13.03
CA TYR A 108 -8.57 6.64 14.43
C TYR A 108 -7.39 7.32 15.14
N GLY A 109 -7.59 7.60 16.43
CA GLY A 109 -6.58 8.18 17.29
C GLY A 109 -5.53 7.18 17.78
N ALA A 110 -4.36 7.69 18.15
CA ALA A 110 -3.30 6.98 18.84
C ALA A 110 -2.65 7.85 19.92
N TYR A 111 -2.01 7.19 20.88
CA TYR A 111 -1.35 7.79 22.03
C TYR A 111 0.16 7.55 22.00
N GLN A 112 0.94 8.52 22.45
CA GLN A 112 2.40 8.43 22.46
C GLN A 112 2.86 7.49 23.57
N GLU A 113 3.48 6.38 23.20
CA GLU A 113 4.15 5.45 24.11
C GLU A 113 3.37 5.01 25.36
N PRO A 114 2.04 4.72 25.28
CA PRO A 114 1.33 4.13 26.41
C PRO A 114 1.87 2.71 26.68
N THR A 115 1.51 2.16 27.85
CA THR A 115 1.83 0.76 28.15
C THR A 115 1.16 -0.16 27.11
N PRO A 116 1.91 -1.03 26.41
CA PRO A 116 1.31 -2.00 25.50
C PRO A 116 0.38 -2.97 26.24
N ALA A 117 -0.65 -3.44 25.55
CA ALA A 117 -1.47 -4.53 26.06
C ALA A 117 -0.61 -5.79 26.27
N SER A 118 -0.83 -6.51 27.37
CA SER A 118 0.01 -7.66 27.78
C SER A 118 -0.73 -9.00 27.74
N ASN A 119 -1.97 -9.01 27.24
CA ASN A 119 -2.83 -10.19 27.20
C ASN A 119 -2.60 -11.09 25.97
N GLY A 120 -1.58 -10.82 25.15
CA GLY A 120 -1.24 -11.67 24.02
C GLY A 120 0.07 -11.28 23.34
N ALA A 121 0.69 -12.23 22.67
CA ALA A 121 1.70 -11.95 21.66
C ALA A 121 0.95 -11.60 20.36
N PHE A 122 1.14 -10.38 19.86
CA PHE A 122 0.42 -9.85 18.71
C PHE A 122 1.22 -10.05 17.42
N PRO A 123 0.60 -10.53 16.33
CA PRO A 123 1.27 -10.62 15.04
C PRO A 123 1.77 -9.25 14.56
N LEU A 124 2.90 -9.26 13.86
CA LEU A 124 3.52 -8.04 13.33
C LEU A 124 3.24 -7.90 11.83
N VAL A 125 2.73 -6.75 11.42
CA VAL A 125 2.60 -6.34 10.02
C VAL A 125 3.68 -5.32 9.71
N MET A 126 4.66 -5.72 8.88
CA MET A 126 5.60 -4.78 8.26
C MET A 126 4.93 -4.20 7.02
N PHE A 127 4.75 -2.89 7.00
CA PHE A 127 4.07 -2.19 5.92
C PHE A 127 5.02 -1.24 5.18
N SER A 128 5.06 -1.34 3.86
CA SER A 128 5.81 -0.41 3.02
C SER A 128 4.86 0.49 2.21
N PRO A 129 5.01 1.83 2.27
CA PRO A 129 4.28 2.77 1.42
C PRO A 129 4.63 2.63 -0.07
N GLY A 130 3.85 3.32 -0.92
CA GLY A 130 4.18 3.54 -2.32
C GLY A 130 5.39 4.46 -2.51
N TRP A 131 5.92 4.49 -3.73
CA TRP A 131 7.02 5.40 -4.08
C TRP A 131 6.54 6.86 -4.01
N GLY A 132 7.22 7.68 -3.22
CA GLY A 132 6.80 9.08 -2.97
C GLY A 132 5.79 9.27 -1.84
N ALA A 133 5.43 8.22 -1.10
CA ALA A 133 4.54 8.31 0.06
C ALA A 133 5.27 8.05 1.37
N ALA A 134 4.91 8.80 2.40
CA ALA A 134 5.47 8.65 3.74
C ALA A 134 4.66 7.65 4.58
N ALA A 135 5.19 7.30 5.76
CA ALA A 135 4.47 6.47 6.72
C ALA A 135 3.14 7.10 7.18
N TYR A 136 3.04 8.43 7.24
CA TYR A 136 1.81 9.12 7.64
C TYR A 136 0.67 9.00 6.61
N ASP A 137 0.95 8.61 5.37
CA ASP A 137 -0.06 8.32 4.35
C ASP A 137 -0.72 6.95 4.55
N HIS A 138 -0.32 6.20 5.58
CA HIS A 138 -0.89 4.88 5.93
C HIS A 138 -1.23 4.76 7.41
N THR A 139 -1.45 5.89 8.09
CA THR A 139 -1.87 5.91 9.50
C THR A 139 -3.14 5.10 9.74
N TYR A 140 -4.07 5.08 8.77
CA TYR A 140 -5.31 4.31 8.89
C TYR A 140 -5.06 2.80 9.04
N VAL A 141 -4.07 2.25 8.33
CA VAL A 141 -3.70 0.83 8.44
C VAL A 141 -3.11 0.56 9.82
N GLY A 142 -2.19 1.43 10.25
CA GLY A 142 -1.52 1.33 11.54
C GLY A 142 -2.52 1.33 12.70
N THR A 143 -3.36 2.36 12.78
CA THR A 143 -4.33 2.51 13.87
C THR A 143 -5.43 1.45 13.81
N SER A 144 -5.99 1.19 12.63
CA SER A 144 -7.11 0.25 12.51
C SER A 144 -6.72 -1.19 12.85
N LEU A 145 -5.54 -1.66 12.41
CA LEU A 145 -5.10 -3.01 12.77
C LEU A 145 -4.63 -3.10 14.23
N ALA A 146 -4.00 -2.05 14.77
CA ALA A 146 -3.58 -2.01 16.17
C ALA A 146 -4.74 -2.14 17.15
N GLN A 147 -5.87 -1.45 16.89
CA GLN A 147 -7.09 -1.61 17.69
C GLN A 147 -7.60 -3.06 17.71
N HIS A 148 -7.26 -3.86 16.69
CA HIS A 148 -7.67 -5.25 16.54
C HIS A 148 -6.59 -6.28 16.94
N GLY A 149 -5.53 -5.84 17.63
CA GLY A 149 -4.54 -6.76 18.20
C GLY A 149 -3.38 -7.10 17.25
N PHE A 150 -2.93 -6.15 16.45
CA PHE A 150 -1.75 -6.29 15.60
C PHE A 150 -0.72 -5.21 15.91
N VAL A 151 0.56 -5.55 15.90
CA VAL A 151 1.61 -4.52 15.81
C VAL A 151 1.78 -4.19 14.34
N VAL A 152 1.83 -2.91 13.98
CA VAL A 152 2.04 -2.45 12.61
C VAL A 152 3.23 -1.53 12.58
N ALA A 153 4.25 -1.87 11.80
CA ALA A 153 5.41 -1.04 11.57
C ALA A 153 5.42 -0.56 10.11
N VAL A 154 5.28 0.75 9.89
CA VAL A 154 5.35 1.37 8.56
C VAL A 154 6.72 2.00 8.37
N VAL A 155 7.38 1.69 7.25
CA VAL A 155 8.74 2.15 6.94
C VAL A 155 8.69 3.32 5.95
N THR A 156 9.33 4.44 6.27
CA THR A 156 9.57 5.52 5.29
C THR A 156 10.91 5.28 4.59
N HIS A 157 10.92 5.29 3.26
CA HIS A 157 12.11 4.93 2.48
C HIS A 157 12.87 6.18 2.06
N PHE A 158 14.15 6.30 2.44
CA PHE A 158 14.97 7.42 2.02
C PHE A 158 15.22 7.40 0.50
N GLY A 159 15.14 8.56 -0.15
CA GLY A 159 15.31 8.67 -1.60
C GLY A 159 14.01 8.52 -2.38
N ASP A 160 12.87 8.42 -1.71
CA ASP A 160 11.57 8.36 -2.39
C ASP A 160 10.94 9.74 -2.58
N GLY A 161 11.51 10.82 -2.06
CA GLY A 161 10.83 12.13 -1.98
C GLY A 161 9.49 12.02 -1.25
N THR A 162 9.45 11.25 -0.17
CA THR A 162 8.24 10.93 0.61
C THR A 162 7.67 12.10 1.39
N THR A 163 8.52 13.03 1.79
CA THR A 163 8.17 14.17 2.63
C THR A 163 7.94 15.41 1.77
N ALA A 164 7.32 16.43 2.36
CA ALA A 164 7.25 17.75 1.73
C ALA A 164 8.59 18.52 1.78
N ASN A 165 9.68 17.89 2.24
CA ASN A 165 10.98 18.53 2.32
C ASN A 165 11.68 18.45 0.94
N PRO A 166 11.94 19.60 0.28
CA PRO A 166 12.56 19.62 -1.04
C PRO A 166 14.03 19.17 -1.04
N ASN A 167 14.64 18.98 0.14
CA ASN A 167 16.00 18.46 0.27
C ASN A 167 16.04 16.92 0.22
N GLU A 168 14.90 16.24 0.36
CA GLU A 168 14.85 14.79 0.21
C GLU A 168 15.12 14.40 -1.25
N PRO A 169 16.03 13.44 -1.51
CA PRO A 169 16.25 12.97 -2.87
C PRO A 169 15.01 12.23 -3.39
N PHE A 170 14.80 12.31 -4.71
CA PHE A 170 13.87 11.49 -5.46
C PHE A 170 14.66 10.60 -6.41
N ASP A 171 15.12 9.47 -5.87
CA ASP A 171 15.94 8.46 -6.53
C ASP A 171 15.17 7.74 -7.63
N HIS A 172 15.91 7.23 -8.60
CA HIS A 172 15.38 6.44 -9.71
C HIS A 172 14.56 5.21 -9.21
N LEU A 173 13.48 4.84 -9.90
CA LEU A 173 12.60 3.72 -9.52
C LEU A 173 13.33 2.41 -9.20
N ALA A 174 14.35 2.04 -9.99
CA ALA A 174 15.20 0.88 -9.74
C ALA A 174 15.95 0.96 -8.39
N VAL A 175 16.40 2.15 -7.98
CA VAL A 175 17.08 2.38 -6.69
C VAL A 175 16.08 2.24 -5.54
N ALA A 176 14.89 2.82 -5.68
CA ALA A 176 13.80 2.66 -4.74
C ALA A 176 13.40 1.18 -4.58
N SER A 177 13.24 0.46 -5.71
CA SER A 177 12.91 -0.98 -5.75
C SER A 177 14.00 -1.81 -5.08
N PHE A 178 15.28 -1.51 -5.34
CA PHE A 178 16.41 -2.23 -4.79
C PHE A 178 16.53 -2.06 -3.27
N ASN A 179 16.37 -0.85 -2.76
CA ASN A 179 16.55 -0.57 -1.33
C ASN A 179 15.35 -0.99 -0.47
N ARG A 180 14.13 -0.91 -1.00
CA ARG A 180 12.91 -1.05 -0.20
C ARG A 180 12.78 -2.39 0.56
N PRO A 181 12.98 -3.57 -0.04
CA PRO A 181 12.96 -4.84 0.71
C PRO A 181 14.04 -4.89 1.80
N ARG A 182 15.23 -4.32 1.55
CA ARG A 182 16.35 -4.29 2.50
C ARG A 182 16.04 -3.38 3.69
N ASP A 183 15.43 -2.23 3.43
CA ASP A 183 14.96 -1.32 4.46
C ASP A 183 13.92 -1.99 5.35
N VAL A 184 12.96 -2.71 4.77
CA VAL A 184 11.93 -3.43 5.55
C VAL A 184 12.55 -4.53 6.40
N SER A 185 13.50 -5.32 5.87
CA SER A 185 14.19 -6.35 6.66
C SER A 185 15.01 -5.79 7.81
N ALA A 186 15.71 -4.66 7.59
CA ALA A 186 16.47 -3.97 8.65
C ALA A 186 15.53 -3.33 9.69
N ALA A 187 14.42 -2.73 9.25
CA ALA A 187 13.39 -2.21 10.15
C ALA A 187 12.78 -3.32 11.00
N LEU A 188 12.53 -4.49 10.41
CA LEU A 188 12.02 -5.65 11.13
C LEU A 188 12.97 -6.09 12.25
N ASP A 189 14.29 -6.11 12.01
CA ASP A 189 15.29 -6.40 13.06
C ASP A 189 15.17 -5.42 14.24
N ALA A 190 15.02 -4.13 13.95
CA ALA A 190 14.92 -3.11 14.97
C ALA A 190 13.59 -3.15 15.74
N VAL A 191 12.47 -3.39 15.05
CA VAL A 191 11.14 -3.45 15.66
C VAL A 191 11.02 -4.64 16.62
N VAL A 192 11.52 -5.82 16.26
CA VAL A 192 11.46 -7.00 17.16
C VAL A 192 12.42 -6.89 18.36
N ALA A 193 13.41 -6.02 18.27
CA ALA A 193 14.37 -5.72 19.34
C ALA A 193 13.97 -4.51 20.19
N LEU A 194 12.84 -3.85 19.88
CA LEU A 194 12.41 -2.66 20.59
C LEU A 194 11.97 -3.00 22.02
N ASP A 195 12.64 -2.43 23.02
CA ASP A 195 12.39 -2.70 24.44
C ASP A 195 10.92 -2.46 24.84
N LEU A 196 10.30 -1.40 24.30
CA LEU A 196 8.89 -1.08 24.52
C LEU A 196 7.96 -2.24 24.16
N LEU A 197 8.31 -3.04 23.14
CA LEU A 197 7.50 -4.14 22.63
C LEU A 197 8.09 -5.53 22.98
N SER A 198 9.00 -5.59 23.94
CA SER A 198 9.60 -6.83 24.39
C SER A 198 8.53 -7.78 24.97
N GLY A 199 8.40 -8.96 24.37
CA GLY A 199 7.37 -9.94 24.74
C GLY A 199 5.96 -9.62 24.22
N VAL A 200 5.77 -8.50 23.52
CA VAL A 200 4.48 -8.09 22.92
C VAL A 200 4.32 -8.64 21.51
N ILE A 201 5.40 -8.74 20.73
CA ILE A 201 5.35 -9.19 19.32
C ILE A 201 5.41 -10.73 19.22
N ASP A 202 4.46 -11.32 18.50
CA ASP A 202 4.54 -12.70 18.02
C ASP A 202 5.44 -12.79 16.78
N GLN A 203 6.73 -13.07 17.00
CA GLN A 203 7.70 -13.22 15.92
C GLN A 203 7.45 -14.47 15.04
N SER A 204 6.55 -15.38 15.45
CA SER A 204 6.17 -16.52 14.61
C SER A 204 5.19 -16.16 13.50
N MET A 205 4.54 -15.00 13.60
CA MET A 205 3.57 -14.47 12.63
C MET A 205 3.92 -13.05 12.21
N ILE A 206 4.88 -12.95 11.29
CA ILE A 206 5.26 -11.68 10.64
C ILE A 206 4.66 -11.64 9.23
N VAL A 207 3.96 -10.56 8.92
CA VAL A 207 3.26 -10.33 7.65
C VAL A 207 3.94 -9.17 6.93
N ALA A 208 4.17 -9.31 5.62
CA ALA A 208 4.59 -8.19 4.79
C ALA A 208 3.38 -7.65 4.01
N SER A 209 3.17 -6.35 4.06
CA SER A 209 2.09 -5.65 3.37
C SER A 209 2.65 -4.35 2.79
N GLY A 210 1.93 -3.77 1.85
CA GLY A 210 2.33 -2.48 1.33
C GLY A 210 1.54 -2.08 0.11
N TRP A 211 1.55 -0.79 -0.17
CA TRP A 211 0.84 -0.21 -1.29
C TRP A 211 1.78 0.06 -2.47
N SER A 212 1.34 -0.22 -3.71
CA SER A 212 2.09 0.10 -4.93
C SER A 212 3.50 -0.53 -4.92
N LEU A 213 4.57 0.27 -4.93
CA LEU A 213 5.95 -0.22 -4.81
C LEU A 213 6.22 -0.94 -3.47
N GLY A 214 5.49 -0.59 -2.42
CA GLY A 214 5.47 -1.34 -1.16
C GLY A 214 4.82 -2.73 -1.28
N GLY A 215 3.86 -2.88 -2.19
CA GLY A 215 3.31 -4.18 -2.57
C GLY A 215 4.35 -5.02 -3.31
N TYR A 216 5.13 -4.42 -4.22
CA TYR A 216 6.32 -5.06 -4.80
C TYR A 216 7.29 -5.53 -3.72
N ALA A 217 7.64 -4.67 -2.76
CA ALA A 217 8.53 -5.07 -1.66
C ALA A 217 7.97 -6.24 -0.85
N SER A 218 6.66 -6.29 -0.61
CA SER A 218 6.01 -7.43 0.07
C SER A 218 6.20 -8.74 -0.69
N MET A 219 6.02 -8.72 -2.02
CA MET A 219 6.25 -9.89 -2.87
C MET A 219 7.73 -10.30 -2.91
N VAL A 220 8.65 -9.34 -2.99
CA VAL A 220 10.10 -9.61 -2.95
C VAL A 220 10.53 -10.20 -1.60
N LEU A 221 10.02 -9.67 -0.48
CA LEU A 221 10.29 -10.23 0.84
C LEU A 221 9.79 -11.68 0.96
N ALA A 222 8.73 -12.07 0.26
CA ALA A 222 8.23 -13.44 0.27
C ALA A 222 8.95 -14.39 -0.71
N ALA A 223 9.45 -13.88 -1.84
CA ALA A 223 9.80 -14.70 -2.99
C ALA A 223 11.12 -14.35 -3.70
N GLY A 224 11.69 -13.17 -3.43
CA GLY A 224 12.87 -12.63 -4.08
C GLY A 224 12.63 -12.14 -5.51
N ASP A 225 13.59 -11.34 -5.97
CA ASP A 225 13.71 -10.78 -7.32
C ASP A 225 15.12 -11.12 -7.82
N ASP A 226 15.25 -11.76 -8.97
CA ASP A 226 16.53 -12.24 -9.49
C ASP A 226 17.37 -11.09 -10.06
N LEU A 227 16.73 -10.03 -10.55
CA LEU A 227 17.40 -8.92 -11.24
C LEU A 227 16.56 -7.63 -11.22
N VAL A 228 16.57 -6.90 -10.10
CA VAL A 228 15.67 -5.75 -9.81
C VAL A 228 15.52 -4.70 -10.92
N CYS A 229 16.54 -4.52 -11.76
CA CYS A 229 16.55 -3.48 -12.78
C CYS A 229 15.86 -3.86 -14.11
N ASP A 230 15.57 -5.15 -14.34
CA ASP A 230 15.32 -5.70 -15.68
C ASP A 230 13.91 -5.43 -16.23
N LEU A 231 12.94 -5.27 -15.32
CA LEU A 231 11.54 -4.95 -15.64
C LEU A 231 11.19 -3.48 -15.35
N ILE A 232 12.17 -2.63 -15.06
CA ILE A 232 11.94 -1.20 -14.92
C ILE A 232 11.59 -0.60 -16.28
N ASP A 233 10.55 0.23 -16.34
CA ASP A 233 10.09 0.86 -17.58
C ASP A 233 11.22 1.72 -18.20
N PRO A 234 11.53 1.57 -19.50
CA PRO A 234 12.56 2.35 -20.17
C PRO A 234 12.37 3.87 -20.11
N ILE A 235 11.16 4.36 -19.78
CA ILE A 235 10.95 5.81 -19.53
C ILE A 235 11.80 6.35 -18.38
N PHE A 236 12.29 5.49 -17.49
CA PHE A 236 13.15 5.89 -16.38
C PHE A 236 14.65 5.88 -16.72
N GLU A 237 15.06 5.49 -17.94
CA GLU A 237 16.48 5.44 -18.30
C GLU A 237 17.25 6.77 -18.11
N PRO A 238 18.55 6.73 -17.74
CA PRO A 238 19.38 5.53 -17.60
C PRO A 238 19.19 4.81 -16.27
N ILE A 239 18.98 3.49 -16.33
CA ILE A 239 18.84 2.65 -15.15
C ILE A 239 20.22 2.47 -14.47
N PRO A 240 20.37 2.77 -13.17
CA PRO A 240 21.63 2.60 -12.46
C PRO A 240 22.07 1.13 -12.43
N SER A 241 23.12 0.77 -13.17
CA SER A 241 23.54 -0.64 -13.37
C SER A 241 23.81 -1.44 -12.09
N TRP A 242 24.16 -0.79 -10.98
CA TRP A 242 24.37 -1.47 -9.69
C TRP A 242 23.07 -2.01 -9.08
N THR A 243 21.91 -1.50 -9.51
CA THR A 243 20.59 -2.03 -9.14
C THR A 243 20.26 -3.33 -9.88
N CYS A 244 21.03 -3.69 -10.92
CA CYS A 244 20.90 -4.96 -11.63
C CYS A 244 21.55 -6.10 -10.82
N ALA A 245 20.98 -6.37 -9.65
CA ALA A 245 21.41 -7.41 -8.74
C ALA A 245 20.19 -8.01 -8.03
N PRO A 246 20.29 -9.25 -7.52
CA PRO A 246 19.16 -9.90 -6.88
C PRO A 246 18.75 -9.21 -5.57
N SER A 247 17.47 -9.32 -5.24
CA SER A 247 16.91 -9.04 -3.94
C SER A 247 16.40 -10.35 -3.33
N PHE A 248 16.90 -10.71 -2.15
CA PHE A 248 16.59 -12.00 -1.54
C PHE A 248 15.32 -11.95 -0.68
N PRO A 249 14.58 -13.06 -0.58
CA PRO A 249 13.44 -13.16 0.33
C PRO A 249 13.89 -13.13 1.80
N ASP A 250 13.00 -12.67 2.67
CA ASP A 250 13.15 -12.72 4.12
C ASP A 250 12.32 -13.88 4.69
N ALA A 251 13.01 -14.92 5.17
CA ALA A 251 12.38 -16.16 5.63
C ALA A 251 11.45 -15.97 6.85
N ARG A 252 11.48 -14.80 7.51
CA ARG A 252 10.60 -14.46 8.62
C ARG A 252 9.17 -14.19 8.15
N ILE A 253 8.97 -13.74 6.91
CA ILE A 253 7.64 -13.44 6.38
C ILE A 253 6.82 -14.72 6.25
N LYS A 254 5.62 -14.73 6.85
CA LYS A 254 4.69 -15.87 6.90
C LYS A 254 3.39 -15.66 6.13
N MET A 255 3.12 -14.44 5.69
CA MET A 255 1.94 -14.07 4.91
C MET A 255 2.23 -12.75 4.18
N ILE A 256 1.58 -12.53 3.03
CA ILE A 256 1.60 -11.23 2.36
C ILE A 256 0.23 -10.69 2.01
N ILE A 257 0.07 -9.37 2.10
CA ILE A 257 -1.14 -8.65 1.69
C ILE A 257 -0.76 -7.43 0.84
N PRO A 258 -0.38 -7.59 -0.45
CA PRO A 258 -0.07 -6.45 -1.31
C PRO A 258 -1.35 -5.67 -1.66
N LEU A 259 -1.33 -4.36 -1.42
CA LEU A 259 -2.38 -3.40 -1.77
C LEU A 259 -2.02 -2.74 -3.10
N ASP A 260 -2.77 -3.06 -4.13
CA ASP A 260 -2.57 -2.67 -5.53
C ASP A 260 -1.09 -2.72 -5.94
N GLY A 261 -0.43 -3.82 -5.56
CA GLY A 261 1.02 -3.93 -5.59
C GLY A 261 1.60 -3.99 -7.00
N SER A 262 2.76 -3.35 -7.19
CA SER A 262 3.45 -3.21 -8.49
C SER A 262 4.09 -4.52 -9.00
N ASN A 263 3.27 -5.54 -9.23
CA ASN A 263 3.71 -6.86 -9.68
C ASN A 263 4.27 -6.87 -11.12
N GLN A 264 4.03 -5.82 -11.92
CA GLN A 264 4.63 -5.63 -13.24
C GLN A 264 6.15 -5.47 -13.24
N LEU A 265 6.74 -5.26 -12.06
CA LEU A 265 8.18 -5.20 -11.81
C LEU A 265 8.79 -6.56 -11.45
N LEU A 266 7.98 -7.63 -11.47
CA LEU A 266 8.43 -9.00 -11.23
C LEU A 266 8.03 -9.90 -12.39
N HIS A 267 8.87 -10.85 -12.75
CA HIS A 267 8.52 -11.90 -13.69
C HIS A 267 7.50 -12.86 -13.09
N PHE A 268 6.75 -13.54 -13.95
CA PHE A 268 5.69 -14.45 -13.50
C PHE A 268 6.25 -15.60 -12.67
N GLN A 269 7.43 -16.12 -13.06
CA GLN A 269 8.14 -17.17 -12.33
C GLN A 269 8.56 -16.73 -10.92
N GLU A 270 8.83 -15.45 -10.71
CA GLU A 270 9.24 -14.90 -9.41
C GLU A 270 8.03 -14.75 -8.51
N LEU A 271 6.90 -14.26 -9.04
CA LEU A 271 5.61 -14.29 -8.35
C LEU A 271 5.22 -15.74 -7.97
N ALA A 272 5.47 -16.71 -8.85
CA ALA A 272 5.25 -18.11 -8.56
C ALA A 272 6.19 -18.68 -7.47
N ARG A 273 7.19 -17.95 -6.98
CA ARG A 273 7.96 -18.37 -5.79
C ARG A 273 7.26 -18.03 -4.48
N VAL A 274 6.21 -17.21 -4.49
CA VAL A 274 5.40 -16.90 -3.29
C VAL A 274 4.67 -18.17 -2.84
N LYS A 275 5.14 -18.74 -1.72
CA LYS A 275 4.61 -19.97 -1.10
C LYS A 275 3.85 -19.74 0.20
N VAL A 276 3.90 -18.52 0.74
CA VAL A 276 3.14 -18.12 1.94
C VAL A 276 1.69 -17.80 1.57
N PRO A 277 0.74 -17.91 2.51
CA PRO A 277 -0.60 -17.36 2.35
C PRO A 277 -0.58 -15.92 1.82
N ALA A 278 -1.45 -15.61 0.87
CA ALA A 278 -1.46 -14.30 0.22
C ALA A 278 -2.88 -13.79 -0.04
N MET A 279 -3.07 -12.47 0.05
CA MET A 279 -4.27 -11.81 -0.46
C MET A 279 -3.87 -10.53 -1.19
N GLY A 280 -4.05 -10.52 -2.51
CA GLY A 280 -3.94 -9.29 -3.29
C GLY A 280 -5.19 -8.44 -3.14
N MET A 281 -5.03 -7.15 -2.84
CA MET A 281 -6.15 -6.21 -2.85
C MET A 281 -6.00 -5.19 -3.97
N GLY A 282 -6.84 -5.21 -5.00
CA GLY A 282 -6.71 -4.37 -6.18
C GLY A 282 -7.64 -3.16 -6.23
N GLN A 283 -7.28 -2.17 -7.05
CA GLN A 283 -8.21 -1.09 -7.43
C GLN A 283 -9.34 -1.60 -8.36
N GLU A 284 -10.21 -0.71 -8.83
CA GLU A 284 -11.23 -1.02 -9.84
C GLU A 284 -10.60 -1.72 -11.08
N TRP A 285 -10.97 -2.98 -11.31
CA TRP A 285 -10.30 -3.83 -12.29
C TRP A 285 -10.42 -3.30 -13.72
N SER A 286 -11.52 -2.62 -14.04
CA SER A 286 -11.75 -2.08 -15.39
C SER A 286 -10.78 -0.95 -15.74
N THR A 287 -10.17 -0.31 -14.74
CA THR A 287 -9.16 0.75 -14.92
C THR A 287 -7.74 0.26 -14.62
N ALA A 288 -7.59 -0.73 -13.74
CA ALA A 288 -6.28 -1.29 -13.35
C ALA A 288 -5.62 -2.09 -14.49
N GLY A 289 -6.43 -2.72 -15.36
CA GLY A 289 -5.94 -3.77 -16.25
C GLY A 289 -5.75 -5.10 -15.52
N SER A 290 -4.95 -5.99 -16.09
CA SER A 290 -4.92 -7.40 -15.68
C SER A 290 -3.88 -7.77 -14.59
N TRP A 291 -3.19 -6.79 -14.02
CA TRP A 291 -2.06 -7.02 -13.09
C TRP A 291 -2.45 -7.75 -11.82
N GLN A 292 -3.60 -7.41 -11.23
CA GLN A 292 -4.06 -8.05 -9.99
C GLN A 292 -4.44 -9.53 -10.23
N ALA A 293 -4.89 -9.87 -11.43
CA ALA A 293 -5.10 -11.25 -11.85
C ALA A 293 -3.78 -12.01 -11.96
N ARG A 294 -2.73 -11.36 -12.48
CA ARG A 294 -1.42 -11.97 -12.70
C ARG A 294 -0.81 -12.50 -11.41
N GLN A 295 -0.79 -11.68 -10.36
CA GLN A 295 -0.23 -12.11 -9.07
C GLN A 295 -1.04 -13.27 -8.44
N HIS A 296 -2.38 -13.20 -8.50
CA HIS A 296 -3.25 -14.20 -7.90
C HIS A 296 -3.12 -15.57 -8.60
N ALA A 297 -2.96 -15.56 -9.93
CA ALA A 297 -2.72 -16.76 -10.73
C ALA A 297 -1.32 -17.36 -10.51
N ALA A 298 -0.32 -16.52 -10.24
CA ALA A 298 1.06 -16.93 -10.07
C ALA A 298 1.34 -17.54 -8.69
N PHE A 299 0.84 -16.93 -7.62
CA PHE A 299 1.14 -17.34 -6.24
C PHE A 299 0.81 -18.82 -6.00
N LEU A 300 1.80 -19.58 -5.49
CA LEU A 300 1.63 -21.00 -5.17
C LEU A 300 1.21 -21.25 -3.72
N GLY A 301 1.34 -20.23 -2.87
CA GLY A 301 0.93 -20.29 -1.48
C GLY A 301 -0.59 -20.40 -1.34
N HIS A 302 -1.03 -21.07 -0.27
CA HIS A 302 -2.44 -21.21 0.05
C HIS A 302 -2.72 -20.89 1.52
N PRO A 303 -3.85 -20.23 1.84
CA PRO A 303 -4.82 -19.68 0.88
C PRO A 303 -4.24 -18.53 0.05
N SER A 304 -4.75 -18.37 -1.18
CA SER A 304 -4.45 -17.26 -2.08
C SER A 304 -5.78 -16.63 -2.49
N TYR A 305 -5.94 -15.34 -2.23
CA TYR A 305 -7.16 -14.59 -2.54
C TYR A 305 -6.83 -13.36 -3.38
N ARG A 306 -7.81 -12.92 -4.17
CA ARG A 306 -7.83 -11.59 -4.76
C ARG A 306 -9.15 -10.89 -4.43
N VAL A 307 -9.02 -9.65 -3.99
CA VAL A 307 -10.13 -8.80 -3.58
C VAL A 307 -9.96 -7.41 -4.20
N ASP A 308 -10.82 -7.01 -5.12
CA ASP A 308 -10.72 -5.68 -5.72
C ASP A 308 -11.80 -4.76 -5.13
N VAL A 309 -11.48 -3.46 -5.03
CA VAL A 309 -12.41 -2.44 -4.52
C VAL A 309 -12.98 -1.64 -5.70
N ASN A 310 -14.28 -1.74 -5.90
CA ASN A 310 -14.99 -1.06 -6.98
C ASN A 310 -14.95 0.47 -6.80
N ARG A 311 -14.94 1.20 -7.93
CA ARG A 311 -14.86 2.68 -7.98
C ARG A 311 -13.64 3.27 -7.24
N SER A 312 -12.59 2.48 -7.06
CA SER A 312 -11.32 2.93 -6.49
C SER A 312 -10.25 3.09 -7.57
N ILE A 313 -9.22 3.87 -7.27
CA ILE A 313 -8.04 4.06 -8.11
C ILE A 313 -6.77 3.67 -7.34
N HIS A 314 -5.63 3.69 -8.01
CA HIS A 314 -4.35 3.31 -7.43
C HIS A 314 -4.06 4.04 -6.11
N LEU A 315 -4.34 5.34 -6.09
CA LEU A 315 -4.09 6.24 -4.96
C LEU A 315 -5.08 6.06 -3.78
N SER A 316 -6.17 5.31 -3.97
CA SER A 316 -7.21 5.13 -2.94
C SER A 316 -6.71 4.35 -1.72
N PHE A 317 -5.66 3.54 -1.84
CA PHE A 317 -5.17 2.66 -0.76
C PHE A 317 -4.28 3.36 0.28
N ALA A 318 -4.06 4.66 0.12
CA ALA A 318 -3.41 5.55 1.08
C ALA A 318 -4.41 6.58 1.64
N ASN A 319 -4.16 7.14 2.82
CA ASN A 319 -4.97 8.21 3.41
C ASN A 319 -4.56 9.61 2.89
N ILE A 320 -4.31 9.74 1.59
CA ILE A 320 -3.86 11.00 0.96
C ILE A 320 -4.95 12.07 1.08
N CYS A 321 -6.22 11.69 0.96
CA CYS A 321 -7.36 12.60 1.12
C CYS A 321 -7.35 13.32 2.47
N GLU A 322 -6.83 12.67 3.52
CA GLU A 322 -6.69 13.20 4.86
C GLU A 322 -5.33 13.89 5.06
N SER A 323 -4.22 13.30 4.59
CA SER A 323 -2.88 13.81 4.86
C SER A 323 -2.62 15.16 4.20
N VAL A 324 -3.13 15.41 2.99
CA VAL A 324 -3.00 16.74 2.34
C VAL A 324 -3.68 17.84 3.15
N GLN A 325 -4.76 17.51 3.86
CA GLN A 325 -5.44 18.47 4.73
C GLN A 325 -4.58 18.80 5.95
N VAL A 326 -3.98 17.78 6.57
CA VAL A 326 -3.04 17.96 7.70
C VAL A 326 -1.83 18.79 7.28
N LEU A 327 -1.23 18.51 6.11
CA LEU A 327 -0.11 19.30 5.59
C LEU A 327 -0.49 20.77 5.38
N ARG A 328 -1.70 21.05 4.90
CA ARG A 328 -2.23 22.41 4.73
C ARG A 328 -2.46 23.11 6.05
N ASP A 329 -3.00 22.41 7.06
CA ASP A 329 -3.23 22.96 8.40
C ASP A 329 -1.91 23.33 9.12
N HIS A 330 -0.82 22.62 8.80
CA HIS A 330 0.54 22.94 9.26
C HIS A 330 1.27 23.96 8.38
N GLY A 331 0.62 24.50 7.35
CA GLY A 331 1.19 25.52 6.45
C GLY A 331 2.29 25.01 5.54
N ILE A 332 2.38 23.70 5.32
CA ILE A 332 3.39 23.05 4.48
C ILE A 332 2.99 23.13 3.00
N ILE A 333 1.69 22.99 2.72
CA ILE A 333 1.11 23.13 1.37
C ILE A 333 -0.02 24.16 1.35
N ASP A 334 -0.35 24.67 0.17
CA ASP A 334 -1.42 25.63 -0.04
C ASP A 334 -2.74 24.98 -0.47
N ASP A 335 -3.82 25.77 -0.43
CA ASP A 335 -5.17 25.33 -0.77
C ASP A 335 -5.31 24.90 -2.23
N ASP A 336 -4.51 25.47 -3.14
CA ASP A 336 -4.54 25.12 -4.56
C ASP A 336 -4.00 23.70 -4.77
N LEU A 337 -2.90 23.34 -4.09
CA LEU A 337 -2.35 22.00 -4.13
C LEU A 337 -3.27 20.98 -3.46
N VAL A 338 -3.92 21.34 -2.35
CA VAL A 338 -4.97 20.50 -1.74
C VAL A 338 -6.11 20.24 -2.73
N ALA A 339 -6.64 21.29 -3.36
CA ALA A 339 -7.74 21.16 -4.31
C ALA A 339 -7.37 20.24 -5.49
N PHE A 340 -6.13 20.33 -5.99
CA PHE A 340 -5.62 19.44 -7.02
C PHE A 340 -5.65 17.97 -6.58
N TYR A 341 -5.14 17.64 -5.39
CA TYR A 341 -5.15 16.27 -4.89
C TYR A 341 -6.56 15.74 -4.63
N LEU A 342 -7.45 16.57 -4.08
CA LEU A 342 -8.83 16.16 -3.82
C LEU A 342 -9.61 15.90 -5.11
N ASP A 343 -9.43 16.73 -6.15
CA ASP A 343 -10.06 16.51 -7.46
C ASP A 343 -9.54 15.22 -8.12
N LEU A 344 -8.24 14.98 -8.05
CA LEU A 344 -7.59 13.83 -8.66
C LEU A 344 -7.92 12.50 -7.95
N ILE A 345 -7.97 12.51 -6.62
CA ILE A 345 -7.94 11.27 -5.79
C ILE A 345 -9.24 11.03 -5.04
N CYS A 346 -9.94 12.10 -4.69
CA CYS A 346 -11.07 12.10 -3.75
C CYS A 346 -12.35 12.61 -4.41
N GLY A 347 -12.41 12.56 -5.74
CA GLY A 347 -13.53 13.04 -6.53
C GLY A 347 -14.84 12.27 -6.28
N PRO A 348 -16.00 12.88 -6.60
CA PRO A 348 -17.32 12.36 -6.22
C PRO A 348 -17.70 11.02 -6.88
N ASP A 349 -17.07 10.67 -8.00
CA ASP A 349 -17.31 9.39 -8.69
C ASP A 349 -16.59 8.21 -8.02
N LEU A 350 -15.59 8.51 -7.20
CA LEU A 350 -14.81 7.52 -6.47
C LEU A 350 -15.52 7.12 -5.18
N ILE A 351 -15.19 5.94 -4.69
CA ILE A 351 -15.60 5.53 -3.35
C ILE A 351 -14.91 6.44 -2.30
N PRO A 352 -15.64 6.97 -1.30
CA PRO A 352 -15.05 7.87 -0.31
C PRO A 352 -13.92 7.21 0.49
N SER A 353 -12.91 8.00 0.87
CA SER A 353 -11.71 7.50 1.56
C SER A 353 -12.03 6.72 2.84
N TYR A 354 -12.96 7.20 3.67
CA TYR A 354 -13.37 6.50 4.90
C TYR A 354 -13.91 5.08 4.62
N GLU A 355 -14.58 4.88 3.49
CA GLU A 355 -15.15 3.60 3.10
C GLU A 355 -14.07 2.67 2.53
N ILE A 356 -13.11 3.21 1.76
CA ILE A 356 -11.90 2.47 1.38
C ILE A 356 -11.18 1.96 2.63
N HIS A 357 -10.89 2.85 3.59
CA HIS A 357 -10.20 2.49 4.82
C HIS A 357 -10.93 1.38 5.57
N ARG A 358 -12.27 1.45 5.66
CA ARG A 358 -13.11 0.42 6.28
C ARG A 358 -12.99 -0.91 5.54
N LEU A 359 -13.11 -0.90 4.22
CA LEU A 359 -13.08 -2.10 3.37
C LEU A 359 -11.71 -2.76 3.38
N VAL A 360 -10.64 -1.99 3.17
CA VAL A 360 -9.26 -2.49 3.22
C VAL A 360 -8.98 -3.11 4.58
N THR A 361 -9.25 -2.39 5.67
CA THR A 361 -9.07 -2.91 7.04
C THR A 361 -9.85 -4.20 7.25
N LYS A 362 -11.14 -4.24 6.86
CA LYS A 362 -11.99 -5.41 7.05
C LYS A 362 -11.43 -6.66 6.38
N TYR A 363 -10.97 -6.53 5.13
CA TYR A 363 -10.45 -7.68 4.39
C TYR A 363 -9.03 -8.05 4.82
N MET A 364 -8.18 -7.08 5.19
CA MET A 364 -6.90 -7.36 5.85
C MET A 364 -7.13 -8.17 7.13
N LEU A 365 -8.02 -7.74 8.02
CA LEU A 365 -8.37 -8.47 9.24
C LEU A 365 -8.95 -9.86 8.94
N ALA A 366 -9.78 -9.98 7.91
CA ALA A 366 -10.33 -11.28 7.51
C ALA A 366 -9.23 -12.26 7.08
N MET A 367 -8.23 -11.80 6.34
CA MET A 367 -7.07 -12.61 5.95
C MET A 367 -6.19 -12.94 7.17
N LEU A 368 -5.82 -11.94 7.96
CA LEU A 368 -4.95 -12.06 9.13
C LEU A 368 -5.54 -12.97 10.23
N THR A 369 -6.87 -12.98 10.39
CA THR A 369 -7.58 -13.78 11.40
C THR A 369 -8.27 -15.03 10.82
N HIS A 370 -7.98 -15.37 9.56
CA HIS A 370 -8.52 -16.54 8.86
C HIS A 370 -10.06 -16.62 8.82
N GLN A 371 -10.75 -15.50 8.71
CA GLN A 371 -12.21 -15.42 8.61
C GLN A 371 -12.70 -15.77 7.20
N GLN A 372 -12.67 -17.06 6.88
CA GLN A 372 -13.05 -17.59 5.57
C GLN A 372 -14.48 -17.24 5.16
N ASN A 373 -15.39 -16.97 6.10
CA ASN A 373 -16.76 -16.54 5.80
C ASN A 373 -16.82 -15.13 5.19
N ILE A 374 -15.84 -14.26 5.47
CA ILE A 374 -15.74 -12.93 4.85
C ILE A 374 -15.12 -13.02 3.45
N LEU A 375 -14.12 -13.88 3.28
CA LEU A 375 -13.36 -14.07 2.05
C LEU A 375 -14.12 -14.94 1.02
N THR A 376 -15.41 -14.63 0.80
CA THR A 376 -16.25 -15.32 -0.16
C THR A 376 -16.99 -14.34 -1.09
N PRO A 377 -17.24 -14.73 -2.35
CA PRO A 377 -18.07 -13.93 -3.25
C PRO A 377 -19.48 -13.70 -2.72
N GLY A 378 -20.07 -14.70 -2.06
CA GLY A 378 -21.42 -14.60 -1.49
C GLY A 378 -21.52 -13.49 -0.46
N GLN A 379 -20.51 -13.36 0.42
CA GLN A 379 -20.46 -12.27 1.38
C GLN A 379 -20.28 -10.92 0.70
N ALA A 380 -19.36 -10.81 -0.26
CA ALA A 380 -19.14 -9.58 -1.02
C ALA A 380 -20.44 -9.11 -1.69
N ILE A 381 -21.10 -9.97 -2.47
CA ILE A 381 -22.35 -9.64 -3.18
C ILE A 381 -23.46 -9.17 -2.24
N THR A 382 -23.59 -9.81 -1.08
CA THR A 382 -24.76 -9.59 -0.20
C THR A 382 -24.54 -8.52 0.86
N ARG A 383 -23.29 -8.22 1.20
CA ARG A 383 -22.94 -7.34 2.33
C ARG A 383 -21.95 -6.23 1.99
N GLU A 384 -21.19 -6.35 0.92
CA GLU A 384 -20.13 -5.40 0.55
C GLU A 384 -20.14 -5.15 -0.98
N PRO A 385 -21.11 -4.39 -1.51
CA PRO A 385 -21.32 -4.22 -2.95
C PRO A 385 -20.15 -3.55 -3.68
N ASP A 386 -19.30 -2.83 -2.95
CA ASP A 386 -18.07 -2.22 -3.48
C ASP A 386 -16.86 -3.19 -3.46
N ILE A 387 -17.06 -4.46 -3.11
CA ILE A 387 -16.01 -5.47 -3.13
C ILE A 387 -16.27 -6.55 -4.17
N GLU A 388 -15.19 -6.93 -4.86
CA GLU A 388 -15.18 -8.01 -5.82
C GLU A 388 -14.17 -9.09 -5.39
N VAL A 389 -14.65 -10.30 -5.10
CA VAL A 389 -13.79 -11.43 -4.70
C VAL A 389 -13.63 -12.41 -5.86
N PHE A 390 -12.39 -12.78 -6.15
CA PHE A 390 -12.02 -13.70 -7.22
C PHE A 390 -11.52 -15.03 -6.62
N VAL A 391 -12.20 -16.13 -6.94
CA VAL A 391 -11.98 -17.44 -6.28
C VAL A 391 -11.29 -18.46 -7.18
N THR A 392 -11.35 -18.30 -8.51
CA THR A 392 -10.77 -19.27 -9.43
C THR A 392 -10.13 -18.63 -10.64
N GLU A 393 -8.81 -18.62 -10.62
CA GLU A 393 -7.94 -18.58 -11.80
C GLU A 393 -7.33 -19.98 -11.89
N LYS A 394 -7.85 -20.85 -12.76
CA LYS A 394 -7.54 -22.29 -12.72
C LYS A 394 -6.09 -22.58 -13.10
N ARG A 395 -5.19 -22.66 -12.10
CA ARG A 395 -3.93 -23.41 -12.25
C ARG A 395 -4.24 -24.90 -12.34
N ASN A 396 -3.62 -25.61 -13.29
CA ASN A 396 -3.57 -27.07 -13.22
C ASN A 396 -2.67 -27.47 -12.03
N PRO A 397 -3.19 -28.10 -10.97
CA PRO A 397 -2.42 -28.39 -9.75
C PRO A 397 -1.30 -29.42 -9.95
N HIS A 398 -1.21 -30.07 -11.12
CA HIS A 398 -0.18 -31.05 -11.46
C HIS A 398 0.89 -30.51 -12.42
N SER A 399 0.80 -29.25 -12.84
CA SER A 399 1.78 -28.67 -13.77
C SER A 399 3.04 -28.22 -13.02
N ILE A 400 4.14 -28.91 -13.32
CA ILE A 400 5.50 -28.51 -12.92
C ILE A 400 6.14 -27.55 -13.93
N ASP A 401 5.64 -27.52 -15.17
CA ASP A 401 6.02 -26.57 -16.22
C ASP A 401 4.93 -25.52 -16.43
N GLU A 402 5.30 -24.37 -16.99
CA GLU A 402 4.42 -23.23 -17.26
C GLU A 402 3.43 -23.49 -18.42
N GLU A 403 2.56 -24.50 -18.33
CA GLU A 403 1.46 -24.71 -19.30
C GLU A 403 0.28 -23.74 -19.07
N TRP A 404 0.58 -22.43 -19.02
CA TRP A 404 -0.43 -21.39 -19.19
C TRP A 404 -0.30 -20.83 -20.61
N PRO A 405 -1.41 -20.70 -21.36
CA PRO A 405 -1.41 -19.82 -22.54
C PRO A 405 -0.99 -18.40 -22.11
N ASP A 406 -0.36 -17.64 -23.01
CA ASP A 406 0.11 -16.25 -22.77
C ASP A 406 -0.99 -15.32 -22.23
N VAL A 407 -2.24 -15.73 -22.40
CA VAL A 407 -3.44 -15.09 -21.90
C VAL A 407 -4.29 -16.09 -21.11
N PHE A 408 -4.69 -15.75 -19.88
CA PHE A 408 -5.62 -16.53 -19.07
C PHE A 408 -6.93 -15.80 -18.81
N THR A 409 -8.03 -16.54 -18.69
CA THR A 409 -9.36 -16.00 -18.40
C THR A 409 -9.65 -16.14 -16.91
N TYR A 410 -10.17 -15.07 -16.29
CA TYR A 410 -10.62 -15.09 -14.91
C TYR A 410 -12.14 -14.83 -14.83
N HIS A 411 -12.77 -15.47 -13.84
CA HIS A 411 -14.20 -15.40 -13.63
C HIS A 411 -14.51 -14.56 -12.39
N MET A 412 -15.30 -13.50 -12.59
CA MET A 412 -15.98 -12.84 -11.48
C MET A 412 -16.99 -13.82 -10.89
N HIS A 413 -16.86 -14.16 -9.62
CA HIS A 413 -17.90 -14.93 -8.91
C HIS A 413 -19.06 -14.04 -8.46
N GLN A 414 -19.41 -13.00 -9.24
CA GLN A 414 -20.68 -12.29 -9.13
C GLN A 414 -21.60 -12.76 -10.26
N PRO A 415 -22.81 -13.30 -9.98
CA PRO A 415 -23.70 -13.81 -11.02
C PRO A 415 -24.01 -12.72 -12.06
N GLY A 416 -23.57 -12.95 -13.31
CA GLY A 416 -23.92 -12.10 -14.47
C GLY A 416 -22.86 -11.12 -14.98
N LYS A 417 -21.64 -11.10 -14.42
CA LYS A 417 -20.56 -10.24 -14.94
C LYS A 417 -19.62 -10.97 -15.91
N ALA A 418 -19.04 -10.20 -16.82
CA ALA A 418 -18.22 -10.62 -17.96
C ALA A 418 -17.03 -11.53 -17.60
N THR A 419 -16.57 -12.33 -18.56
CA THR A 419 -15.23 -12.94 -18.49
C THR A 419 -14.20 -11.91 -18.92
N SER A 420 -13.10 -11.78 -18.18
CA SER A 420 -11.96 -10.93 -18.60
C SER A 420 -10.70 -11.78 -18.79
N LYS A 421 -9.74 -11.22 -19.53
CA LYS A 421 -8.49 -11.87 -19.91
C LYS A 421 -7.31 -11.14 -19.27
N ALA A 422 -6.27 -11.89 -18.95
CA ALA A 422 -5.06 -11.38 -18.32
C ALA A 422 -3.83 -11.94 -19.02
N GLN A 423 -2.81 -11.09 -19.23
CA GLN A 423 -1.55 -11.51 -19.84
C GLN A 423 -0.57 -12.02 -18.78
N LYS A 424 0.07 -13.15 -19.07
CA LYS A 424 1.10 -13.74 -18.19
C LYS A 424 2.40 -12.93 -18.18
N THR A 425 2.83 -12.48 -19.35
CA THR A 425 4.09 -11.74 -19.59
C THR A 425 3.90 -10.23 -19.57
N LEU A 426 2.82 -9.74 -18.96
CA LEU A 426 2.62 -8.32 -18.82
C LEU A 426 3.69 -7.79 -17.84
N THR A 427 4.70 -7.11 -18.38
CA THR A 427 5.80 -6.46 -17.66
C THR A 427 5.74 -4.95 -17.88
N ALA A 428 6.37 -4.15 -17.03
CA ALA A 428 6.44 -2.69 -17.26
C ALA A 428 7.18 -2.34 -18.57
N THR A 429 8.09 -3.22 -19.02
CA THR A 429 8.82 -3.07 -20.29
C THR A 429 8.03 -3.47 -21.54
N ALA A 430 6.82 -4.03 -21.38
CA ALA A 430 6.00 -4.62 -22.45
C ALA A 430 6.84 -5.49 -23.39
N GLU A 431 7.14 -6.74 -23.00
CA GLU A 431 7.75 -7.70 -23.93
C GLU A 431 6.95 -7.70 -25.24
N LYS A 432 7.60 -7.24 -26.31
CA LYS A 432 7.02 -7.28 -27.65
C LYS A 432 6.69 -8.74 -27.94
N ASP A 433 5.40 -9.01 -28.11
CA ASP A 433 4.92 -10.20 -28.78
C ASP A 433 5.86 -10.51 -29.96
N PRO A 434 6.49 -11.71 -30.03
CA PRO A 434 7.39 -12.07 -31.13
C PRO A 434 6.69 -12.02 -32.50
N THR A 435 5.36 -11.93 -32.55
CA THR A 435 4.57 -11.73 -33.76
C THR A 435 4.30 -10.27 -34.13
N GLY A 436 4.79 -9.31 -33.35
CA GLY A 436 4.70 -7.87 -33.63
C GLY A 436 3.28 -7.31 -33.61
N ARG A 437 2.31 -8.01 -33.01
CA ARG A 437 0.95 -7.48 -32.84
C ARG A 437 0.87 -6.66 -31.57
N PRO A 438 0.23 -5.47 -31.60
CA PRO A 438 -0.03 -4.75 -30.36
C PRO A 438 -0.91 -5.61 -29.44
N PRO A 439 -0.71 -5.56 -28.11
CA PRO A 439 -1.62 -6.21 -27.17
C PRO A 439 -3.04 -5.71 -27.45
N VAL A 440 -3.92 -6.63 -27.81
CA VAL A 440 -5.33 -6.34 -28.04
C VAL A 440 -6.00 -6.22 -26.67
N GLU A 441 -5.82 -5.07 -26.04
CA GLU A 441 -6.72 -4.43 -25.07
C GLU A 441 -6.19 -3.02 -24.79
N ARG A 442 -6.33 -2.12 -25.79
CA ARG A 442 -6.41 -0.69 -25.48
C ARG A 442 -7.79 -0.42 -24.91
N VAL A 443 -7.96 -0.62 -23.61
CA VAL A 443 -9.04 0.01 -22.84
C VAL A 443 -8.45 1.35 -22.38
N GLY A 444 -9.07 2.44 -22.84
CA GLY A 444 -8.45 3.75 -22.88
C GLY A 444 -8.32 4.43 -21.51
N ILE A 445 -7.08 4.79 -21.18
CA ILE A 445 -6.70 6.10 -20.64
C ILE A 445 -5.40 6.49 -21.37
N PRO A 446 -5.29 7.69 -21.98
CA PRO A 446 -4.07 8.11 -22.65
C PRO A 446 -3.05 8.55 -21.62
N TRP A 447 -2.19 7.64 -21.15
CA TRP A 447 -0.91 8.01 -20.52
C TRP A 447 0.02 8.56 -21.62
N ARG A 448 -0.21 9.82 -22.00
CA ARG A 448 0.79 10.59 -22.74
C ARG A 448 1.73 11.22 -21.72
N TRP A 449 2.85 10.55 -21.48
CA TRP A 449 4.04 11.16 -20.91
C TRP A 449 4.51 12.25 -21.89
N GLN A 450 4.34 13.52 -21.53
CA GLN A 450 4.95 14.63 -22.27
C GLN A 450 5.96 15.33 -21.37
N TYR A 451 7.20 15.33 -21.87
CA TYR A 451 8.41 15.92 -21.30
C TYR A 451 8.33 17.44 -21.15
#